data_AF-A0A4S2H2X3-F1
#
_entry.id   AF-A0A4S2H2X3-F1
#
_cell.length_a   1.000
_cell.length_b   1.000
_cell.length_c   1.000
_cell.angle_alpha   90.00
_cell.angle_beta   90.00
_cell.angle_gamma   90.00
#
_symmetry.space_group_name_H-M   'P 1'
#
loop_
_entity.id
_entity.type
_entity.pdbx_description
1 polymer ?
#
loop_
_entity_poly.entity_id
_entity_poly.type
_entity_poly.pdbx_seq_one_letter_code
_entity_poly.pdbx_strand_id
1 'polypeptide(L)'
;MSQLGQVKVEISVILGRSRLPIHQFLRMGRGAVIPLDAAEHDEVWILANNHPIARGEIVIQGDRVAVQITDAANVPDYFAD
;
A
#
# COMPACT_ATOMS: atom_id res chain seq x y z
N MET A 1 -16.58 11.91 26.10
CA MET A 1 -15.86 11.41 24.91
C MET A 1 -15.09 10.18 25.34
N SER A 2 -15.30 9.01 24.73
CA SER A 2 -14.58 7.80 25.14
C SER A 2 -13.12 7.90 24.74
N GLN A 3 -12.20 7.43 25.60
CA GLN A 3 -10.75 7.48 25.31
C GLN A 3 -10.36 6.72 24.03
N LEU A 4 -11.23 5.85 23.52
CA LEU A 4 -11.05 5.09 22.29
C LEU A 4 -10.81 5.98 21.05
N GLY A 5 -11.40 7.17 20.99
CA GLY A 5 -11.21 8.08 19.84
C GLY A 5 -9.83 8.76 19.79
N GLN A 6 -9.03 8.65 20.85
CA GLN A 6 -7.68 9.25 20.92
C GLN A 6 -6.57 8.24 20.60
N VAL A 7 -6.93 6.98 20.35
CA VAL A 7 -5.96 5.95 19.99
C VAL A 7 -5.43 6.25 18.60
N LYS A 8 -4.13 6.47 18.50
CA LYS A 8 -3.46 6.67 17.22
C LYS A 8 -3.38 5.33 16.49
N VAL A 9 -3.70 5.36 15.20
CA VAL A 9 -3.61 4.21 14.30
C VAL A 9 -2.61 4.58 13.21
N GLU A 10 -1.70 3.67 12.89
CA GLU A 10 -0.79 3.83 11.77
C GLU A 10 -1.51 3.44 10.49
N ILE A 11 -1.60 4.39 9.55
CA ILE A 11 -2.17 4.14 8.24
C ILE A 11 -1.03 4.04 7.22
N SER A 12 -1.02 2.93 6.50
CA SER A 12 -0.03 2.64 5.47
C SER A 12 -0.72 2.34 4.15
N VAL A 13 -0.17 2.85 3.06
CA VAL A 13 -0.66 2.61 1.70
C VAL A 13 0.37 1.80 0.94
N ILE A 14 -0.03 0.66 0.38
CA ILE A 14 0.83 -0.18 -0.45
C ILE A 14 0.44 0.04 -1.91
N LEU A 15 1.38 0.60 -2.67
CA LEU A 15 1.25 0.83 -4.10
C LEU A 15 1.39 -0.47 -4.90
N GLY A 16 2.35 -1.31 -4.52
CA GLY A 16 2.61 -2.60 -5.14
C GLY A 16 3.62 -3.40 -4.34
N ARG A 17 3.74 -4.69 -4.67
CA ARG A 17 4.65 -5.66 -4.07
C ARG A 17 5.62 -6.17 -5.15
N SER A 18 6.71 -6.77 -4.70
CA SER A 18 7.64 -7.46 -5.58
C SER A 18 8.31 -8.59 -4.81
N ARG A 19 8.40 -9.77 -5.43
CA ARG A 19 9.07 -10.93 -4.87
C ARG A 19 10.43 -11.08 -5.54
N LEU A 20 11.48 -10.77 -4.79
CA LEU A 20 12.86 -10.80 -5.27
C LEU A 20 13.66 -11.90 -4.55
N PRO A 21 14.47 -12.71 -5.26
CA PRO A 21 15.44 -13.57 -4.63
C PRO A 21 16.44 -12.76 -3.78
N ILE A 22 16.78 -13.26 -2.58
CA ILE A 22 17.68 -12.58 -1.63
C ILE A 22 19.01 -12.19 -2.30
N HIS A 23 19.58 -13.06 -3.12
CA HIS A 23 20.85 -12.78 -3.79
C HIS A 23 20.76 -11.62 -4.80
N GLN A 24 19.60 -11.39 -5.42
CA GLN A 24 19.38 -10.27 -6.33
C GLN A 24 19.26 -8.96 -5.53
N PHE A 25 18.50 -9.00 -4.43
CA PHE A 25 18.35 -7.86 -3.52
C PHE A 25 19.69 -7.41 -2.92
N LEU A 26 20.52 -8.35 -2.45
CA LEU A 26 21.84 -8.04 -1.89
C LEU A 26 22.85 -7.47 -2.91
N ARG A 27 22.64 -7.73 -4.21
CA ARG A 27 23.48 -7.20 -5.29
C ARG A 27 23.00 -5.85 -5.82
N MET A 28 21.87 -5.33 -5.30
CA MET A 28 21.38 -4.03 -5.71
C MET A 28 22.34 -2.92 -5.30
N GLY A 29 22.70 -2.08 -6.25
CA GLY A 29 23.53 -0.90 -6.05
C GLY A 29 22.75 0.39 -6.34
N ARG A 30 23.49 1.49 -6.42
CA ARG A 30 22.91 2.78 -6.81
C ARG A 30 22.27 2.68 -8.20
N GLY A 31 21.05 3.16 -8.32
CA GLY A 31 20.28 3.18 -9.58
C GLY A 31 19.54 1.88 -9.90
N ALA A 32 19.51 0.90 -8.99
CA ALA A 32 18.70 -0.30 -9.20
C ALA A 32 17.20 0.03 -9.17
N VAL A 33 16.46 -0.49 -10.17
CA VAL A 33 15.01 -0.32 -10.31
C VAL A 33 14.34 -1.65 -9.98
N ILE A 34 13.34 -1.63 -9.09
CA ILE A 34 12.51 -2.80 -8.77
C ILE A 34 11.17 -2.63 -9.46
N PRO A 35 10.80 -3.51 -10.40
CA PRO A 35 9.44 -3.55 -10.91
C PRO A 35 8.50 -4.05 -9.79
N LEU A 36 7.42 -3.30 -9.58
CA LEU A 36 6.32 -3.70 -8.72
C LEU A 36 5.24 -4.38 -9.57
N ASP A 37 4.40 -5.19 -8.93
CA ASP A 37 3.23 -5.84 -9.52
C ASP A 37 2.00 -4.92 -9.63
N ALA A 38 2.22 -3.62 -9.83
CA ALA A 38 1.16 -2.61 -9.91
C ALA A 38 1.26 -1.78 -11.19
N ALA A 39 0.13 -1.61 -11.86
CA ALA A 39 -0.05 -0.73 -13.01
C ALA A 39 -0.55 0.67 -12.58
N GLU A 40 -0.49 1.65 -13.49
CA GLU A 40 -0.89 3.05 -13.23
C GLU A 40 -2.37 3.20 -12.80
N HIS A 41 -3.21 2.25 -13.16
CA HIS A 41 -4.65 2.25 -12.87
C HIS A 41 -5.04 1.19 -11.83
N ASP A 42 -4.07 0.50 -11.22
CA ASP A 42 -4.38 -0.48 -10.20
C ASP A 42 -4.72 0.22 -8.89
N GLU A 43 -5.73 -0.32 -8.22
CA GLU A 43 -6.07 0.12 -6.87
C GLU A 43 -4.97 -0.25 -5.88
N VAL A 44 -4.75 0.62 -4.91
CA VAL A 44 -3.81 0.46 -3.81
C VAL A 44 -4.46 -0.14 -2.58
N TRP A 45 -3.67 -0.83 -1.78
CA TRP A 45 -4.12 -1.36 -0.50
C TRP A 45 -3.92 -0.33 0.61
N ILE A 46 -4.94 -0.13 1.43
CA ILE A 46 -4.88 0.73 2.61
C ILE A 46 -4.92 -0.15 3.85
N LEU A 47 -3.91 0.00 4.70
CA LEU A 47 -3.73 -0.76 5.92
C LEU A 47 -3.85 0.12 7.15
N ALA A 48 -4.45 -0.43 8.19
CA ALA A 48 -4.39 0.08 9.54
C ALA A 48 -3.59 -0.90 10.39
N ASN A 49 -2.46 -0.48 10.95
CA ASN A 49 -1.57 -1.33 11.76
C ASN A 49 -1.26 -2.69 11.08
N ASN A 50 -0.85 -2.65 9.80
CA ASN A 50 -0.59 -3.82 8.95
C ASN A 50 -1.79 -4.75 8.66
N HIS A 51 -3.01 -4.31 8.94
CA HIS A 51 -4.23 -5.03 8.57
C HIS A 51 -4.95 -4.32 7.41
N PRO A 52 -5.31 -5.02 6.32
CA PRO A 52 -5.99 -4.40 5.18
C PRO A 52 -7.41 -3.96 5.59
N ILE A 53 -7.76 -2.71 5.32
CA ILE A 53 -9.06 -2.13 5.68
C ILE A 53 -9.84 -1.57 4.49
N ALA A 54 -9.15 -1.13 3.44
CA ALA A 54 -9.78 -0.56 2.25
C ALA A 54 -8.91 -0.71 0.99
N ARG A 55 -9.56 -0.52 -0.15
CA ARG A 55 -8.97 -0.27 -1.46
C ARG A 55 -9.13 1.19 -1.82
N GLY A 56 -8.28 1.68 -2.72
CA GLY A 56 -8.40 3.04 -3.21
C GLY A 56 -7.59 3.30 -4.46
N GLU A 57 -7.85 4.43 -5.09
CA GLU A 57 -7.11 4.90 -6.26
C GLU A 57 -6.17 6.04 -5.86
N ILE A 58 -4.98 6.07 -6.46
CA ILE A 58 -4.06 7.20 -6.27
C ILE A 58 -4.55 8.37 -7.12
N VAL A 59 -4.69 9.52 -6.49
CA VAL A 59 -5.04 10.78 -7.15
C VAL A 59 -3.98 11.81 -6.86
N ILE A 60 -3.50 12.50 -7.89
CA ILE A 60 -2.55 13.61 -7.74
C ILE A 60 -3.33 14.91 -7.63
N GLN A 61 -3.21 15.60 -6.49
CA GLN A 61 -3.82 16.90 -6.24
C GLN A 61 -2.74 17.97 -6.16
N GLY A 62 -2.43 18.58 -7.31
CA GLY A 62 -1.30 19.49 -7.45
C GLY A 62 0.01 18.76 -7.17
N ASP A 63 0.74 19.19 -6.14
CA ASP A 63 2.01 18.58 -5.73
C ASP A 63 1.84 17.50 -4.65
N ARG A 64 0.60 17.11 -4.33
CA ARG A 64 0.31 16.11 -3.29
C ARG A 64 -0.23 14.83 -3.89
N VAL A 65 0.28 13.71 -3.39
CA VAL A 65 -0.31 12.39 -3.63
C VAL A 65 -1.43 12.18 -2.61
N ALA A 66 -2.63 11.94 -3.09
CA ALA A 66 -3.81 11.59 -2.31
C ALA A 66 -4.28 10.18 -2.69
N VAL A 67 -5.07 9.57 -1.83
CA VAL A 67 -5.72 8.29 -2.09
C VAL A 67 -7.21 8.47 -1.90
N GLN A 68 -7.97 8.17 -2.95
CA GLN A 68 -9.43 8.14 -2.91
C GLN A 68 -9.88 6.73 -2.56
N ILE A 69 -10.59 6.57 -1.45
CA ILE A 69 -11.12 5.28 -1.02
C ILE A 69 -12.23 4.87 -1.99
N THR A 70 -12.13 3.67 -2.54
CA THR A 70 -13.10 3.09 -3.48
C THR A 70 -14.02 2.12 -2.75
N ASP A 71 -13.44 1.04 -2.22
CA ASP A 71 -14.16 -0.04 -1.57
C ASP A 71 -13.53 -0.46 -0.23
N ALA A 72 -14.32 -1.14 0.60
CA ALA A 72 -13.81 -1.79 1.81
C ALA A 72 -12.94 -3.00 1.45
N ALA A 73 -11.91 -3.29 2.24
CA ALA A 73 -11.02 -4.41 1.95
C ALA A 73 -11.75 -5.75 2.14
N ASN A 74 -11.66 -6.60 1.13
CA ASN A 74 -11.89 -8.02 1.28
C ASN A 74 -10.60 -8.69 1.78
N VAL A 75 -10.52 -8.90 3.10
CA VAL A 75 -9.30 -9.37 3.78
C VAL A 75 -8.72 -10.67 3.22
N PRO A 76 -9.52 -11.72 2.89
CA PRO A 76 -9.03 -12.90 2.19
C PRO A 76 -8.21 -12.61 0.92
N ASP A 77 -8.65 -11.64 0.11
CA ASP A 77 -8.03 -11.35 -1.18
C ASP A 77 -6.60 -10.80 -0.98
N TYR A 78 -6.41 -9.95 0.04
CA TYR A 78 -5.09 -9.37 0.37
C TYR A 78 -3.99 -10.41 0.67
N PHE A 79 -4.40 -11.55 1.24
CA PHE A 79 -3.50 -12.65 1.63
C PHE A 79 -3.40 -13.76 0.59
N ALA A 80 -4.32 -13.79 -0.38
CA ALA A 80 -4.29 -14.74 -1.48
C ALA A 80 -3.22 -14.38 -2.53
N ASP A 81 -2.87 -13.10 -2.65
CA ASP A 81 -1.84 -12.54 -3.55
C ASP A 81 -0.40 -12.72 -3.06
#